data_AF-A0A957KK89-F1
#
_entry.id   AF-A0A957KK89-F1
#
_cell.length_a   1.000
_cell.length_b   1.000
_cell.length_c   1.000
_cell.angle_alpha   90.00
_cell.angle_beta   90.00
_cell.angle_gamma   90.00
#
_symmetry.space_group_name_H-M   'P 1'
#
loop_
_entity.id
_entity.type
_entity.pdbx_description
1 polymer ?
#
loop_
_entity_poly.entity_id
_entity_poly.type
_entity_poly.pdbx_seq_one_letter_code
_entity_poly.pdbx_strand_id
1 'polypeptide(L)' 'VARQIRAIGPEHCIMATDFGRYGLSTPVEGLRQFITCMLDLGLTPAQIRTMVKSNPERLLGLA' A
#
# COMPACT_ATOMS: atom_id res chain seq x y z
N VAL A 1 -5.76 -7.80 6.62
CA VAL A 1 -5.13 -6.58 6.08
C VAL A 1 -6.00 -5.33 6.22
N ALA A 2 -7.03 -5.11 5.39
CA ALA A 2 -7.86 -3.88 5.44
C ALA A 2 -8.43 -3.53 6.83
N ARG A 3 -8.93 -4.52 7.58
CA ARG A 3 -9.40 -4.33 8.97
C ARG A 3 -8.30 -3.84 9.92
N GLN A 4 -7.07 -4.34 9.76
CA GLN A 4 -5.94 -3.93 10.59
C GLN A 4 -5.51 -2.50 10.25
N ILE A 5 -5.49 -2.14 8.96
CA ILE A 5 -5.22 -0.77 8.51
C ILE A 5 -6.22 0.20 9.13
N ARG A 6 -7.52 -0.15 9.16
CA ARG A 6 -8.55 0.68 9.80
C ARG A 6 -8.36 0.81 11.31
N ALA A 7 -7.90 -0.24 11.98
CA ALA A 7 -7.67 -0.23 13.42
C ALA A 7 -6.42 0.58 13.81
N ILE A 8 -5.37 0.54 12.99
CA ILE A 8 -4.09 1.20 13.25
C ILE A 8 -4.07 2.65 12.72
N GLY A 9 -4.79 2.92 11.63
CA GLY A 9 -4.74 4.18 10.90
C GLY A 9 -3.86 4.09 9.64
N PRO A 10 -4.34 4.54 8.46
CA PRO A 10 -3.56 4.51 7.22
C PRO A 10 -2.29 5.36 7.28
N GLU A 11 -2.24 6.43 8.06
CA GLU A 11 -1.07 7.29 8.34
C GLU A 11 0.08 6.58 9.09
N HIS A 12 -0.21 5.42 9.67
CA HIS A 12 0.74 4.57 10.39
C HIS A 12 1.09 3.29 9.62
N CYS A 13 0.62 3.14 8.38
CA CYS A 13 0.82 1.94 7.56
C CYS A 13 1.57 2.24 6.26
N ILE A 14 2.39 1.29 5.79
CA ILE A 14 3.01 1.31 4.44
C ILE A 14 2.52 0.08 3.68
N MET A 15 2.15 0.27 2.42
CA MET A 15 1.80 -0.85 1.52
C MET A 15 3.03 -1.25 0.70
N ALA A 16 3.48 -2.49 0.87
CA ALA A 16 4.55 -3.11 0.09
C ALA A 16 4.22 -4.59 -0.14
N THR A 17 4.64 -5.14 -1.29
CA THR A 17 4.29 -6.51 -1.71
C THR A 17 5.45 -7.50 -1.66
N ASP A 18 6.69 -7.03 -1.59
CA ASP A 18 7.90 -7.87 -1.71
C ASP A 18 7.90 -8.74 -2.99
N PHE A 19 7.32 -8.19 -4.07
CA PHE A 19 7.34 -8.75 -5.43
C PHE A 19 8.67 -8.42 -6.13
N GLY A 20 8.91 -9.09 -7.27
CA GLY A 20 10.22 -9.09 -7.94
C GLY A 20 10.98 -10.42 -7.80
N ARG A 21 10.31 -11.43 -7.24
CA ARG A 21 10.79 -12.82 -7.18
C ARG A 21 10.29 -13.61 -8.38
N TYR A 22 11.08 -14.59 -8.82
CA TYR A 22 10.71 -15.53 -9.88
C TYR A 22 9.37 -16.22 -9.54
N GLY A 23 8.46 -16.28 -10.51
CA GLY A 23 7.13 -16.89 -10.35
C GLY A 23 6.02 -15.97 -9.85
N LEU A 24 6.32 -14.71 -9.49
CA LEU A 24 5.31 -13.69 -9.19
C LEU A 24 5.15 -12.71 -10.36
N SER A 25 4.07 -11.92 -10.34
CA SER A 25 3.92 -10.78 -11.25
C SER A 25 5.05 -9.76 -11.03
N THR A 26 5.26 -8.86 -11.99
CA THR A 26 6.27 -7.81 -11.85
C THR A 26 5.95 -6.93 -10.62
N PRO A 27 6.94 -6.26 -10.02
CA PRO A 27 6.72 -5.41 -8.83
C PRO A 27 5.58 -4.40 -9.00
N VAL A 28 5.51 -3.78 -10.19
CA VAL A 28 4.47 -2.79 -10.52
C VAL A 28 3.10 -3.45 -10.60
N GLU A 29 2.99 -4.59 -11.27
CA GLU A 29 1.73 -5.33 -11.38
C GLU A 29 1.23 -5.82 -10.01
N GLY A 30 2.13 -6.33 -9.17
CA GLY A 30 1.82 -6.79 -7.83
C GLY A 30 1.29 -5.70 -6.92
N LEU A 31 1.94 -4.53 -6.92
CA LEU A 31 1.45 -3.40 -6.14
C LEU A 31 0.09 -2.91 -6.66
N ARG A 32 -0.15 -2.92 -7.97
CA ARG A 32 -1.46 -2.56 -8.54
C ARG A 32 -2.54 -3.53 -8.12
N GLN A 33 -2.29 -4.83 -8.17
CA GLN A 33 -3.22 -5.86 -7.68
C GLN A 33 -3.55 -5.66 -6.20
N PHE A 34 -2.53 -5.42 -5.37
CA PHE A 34 -2.74 -5.18 -3.94
C PHE A 34 -3.56 -3.91 -3.67
N ILE A 35 -3.32 -2.84 -4.42
CA ILE A 35 -4.13 -1.61 -4.38
C ILE A 35 -5.58 -1.92 -4.75
N THR A 36 -5.83 -2.63 -5.84
CA THR A 36 -7.20 -3.03 -6.25
C THR A 36 -7.90 -3.79 -5.14
N CYS A 37 -7.25 -4.80 -4.54
CA CYS A 37 -7.84 -5.54 -3.43
C CYS A 37 -8.18 -4.64 -2.23
N MET A 38 -7.37 -3.62 -1.92
CA MET A 38 -7.67 -2.71 -0.82
C MET A 38 -8.82 -1.75 -1.15
N LEU A 39 -8.93 -1.30 -2.40
CA LEU A 39 -10.06 -0.51 -2.88
C LEU A 39 -11.36 -1.33 -2.81
N ASP A 40 -11.35 -2.59 -3.26
CA ASP A 40 -12.50 -3.50 -3.18
C ASP A 40 -12.94 -3.76 -1.74
N LEU A 41 -11.98 -3.78 -0.81
CA LEU A 41 -12.26 -3.89 0.63
C LEU A 41 -12.73 -2.58 1.27
N GLY A 42 -12.87 -1.50 0.50
CA GLY A 42 -13.44 -0.22 0.93
C GLY A 42 -12.44 0.74 1.58
N LEU A 43 -11.15 0.69 1.22
CA LEU A 43 -10.23 1.78 1.50
C LEU A 43 -10.36 2.84 0.42
N THR A 44 -10.23 4.11 0.79
CA THR A 44 -10.38 5.20 -0.17
C THR A 44 -9.09 5.43 -0.98
N PRO A 45 -9.17 5.98 -2.20
CA PRO A 45 -7.97 6.33 -2.98
C PRO A 45 -7.00 7.26 -2.23
N ALA A 46 -7.52 8.15 -1.38
CA ALA A 46 -6.72 9.02 -0.53
C ALA A 46 -5.93 8.21 0.52
N GLN A 47 -6.57 7.25 1.20
CA GLN A 47 -5.90 6.37 2.16
C GLN A 47 -4.82 5.51 1.49
N ILE A 48 -5.10 5.00 0.28
CA ILE A 48 -4.10 4.29 -0.51
C ILE A 48 -2.90 5.19 -0.80
N ARG A 49 -3.13 6.42 -1.29
CA ARG A 49 -2.07 7.38 -1.59
C ARG A 49 -1.20 7.67 -0.37
N THR A 50 -1.81 7.80 0.81
CA THR A 50 -1.08 7.97 2.08
C THR A 50 -0.11 6.80 2.32
N MET A 51 -0.57 5.56 2.15
CA MET A 51 0.23 4.37 2.46
C MET A 51 1.28 3.99 1.40
N VAL A 52 1.08 4.34 0.12
CA VAL A 52 2.02 3.98 -0.97
C VAL A 52 3.02 5.09 -1.30
N LYS A 53 2.72 6.35 -0.92
CA LYS A 53 3.52 7.53 -1.30
C LYS A 53 3.91 8.36 -0.07
N SER A 54 2.92 8.95 0.61
CA SER A 54 3.19 9.98 1.63
C SER A 54 3.91 9.43 2.87
N ASN A 55 3.53 8.25 3.36
CA ASN A 55 4.19 7.64 4.51
C ASN A 55 5.63 7.20 4.18
N PRO A 56 5.91 6.50 3.05
CA PRO A 56 7.28 6.25 2.62
C PRO A 56 8.12 7.52 2.42
N GLU A 57 7.58 8.56 1.77
CA GLU A 57 8.29 9.84 1.56
C GLU A 57 8.71 10.46 2.90
N ARG A 58 7.80 10.50 3.88
CA ARG A 58 8.09 11.00 5.23
C ARG A 58 9.10 10.13 5.96
N LEU A 59 8.99 8.80 5.86
CA LEU A 59 9.93 7.87 6.47
C LEU A 59 11.36 8.04 5.96
N LEU A 60 11.49 8.33 4.66
CA LEU A 60 12.78 8.51 3.99
C LEU A 60 13.31 9.95 4.05
N GLY A 61 12.59 10.89 4.66
CA GLY A 61 12.99 12.30 4.73
C GLY A 61 12.95 13.03 3.39
N LEU A 62 12.03 12.64 2.50
CA LEU A 62 11.87 13.19 1.14
C LEU A 62 10.67 14.14 0.99
N ALA A 63 9.99 14.45 2.11
CA ALA A 63 8.78 15.27 2.16
C ALA A 63 9.09 16.73 2.52
#